data_AF-A0A3B4ZIN4-F1
#
_entry.id   AF-A0A3B4ZIN4-F1
#
_cell.length_a   1.000
_cell.length_b   1.000
_cell.length_c   1.000
_cell.angle_alpha   90.00
_cell.angle_beta   90.00
_cell.angle_gamma   90.00
#
_symmetry.space_group_name_H-M   'P 1'
#
loop_
_entity.id
_entity.type
_entity.pdbx_description
1 polymer ?
#
loop_
_entity_poly.entity_id
_entity_poly.type
_entity_poly.pdbx_seq_one_letter_code
_entity_poly.pdbx_strand_id
1 'polypeptide(L)'
;MLTPPCFLSIRRLLVQRPEQCREYQWQCGDGSQCIPLSWRCDGKKDCFNGRDEDKCSQRKCPTHLFQCGSGECIGPHLVCNRFINCADGSDEGVGCAQRNCSSQPAPRCDHRCVSTPNGPRCYCAAGFRLQSNTLSCVDIDECNSAPQSVCKHTCLNTRGSYSCRCHPGFYLEPDNKSCKTKGAVGLDSACLGGKIKMCSQWEFNAQWQAAVNSCGTLRLLTSVSRPVFSLDYHWAQQRVYWLSPDYQSIRWADVNNSNKGTLIKGI
;
A
#
# COMPACT_ATOMS: atom_id res chain seq x y z
N MET A 1 -21.10 -24.22 34.80
CA MET A 1 -19.73 -24.58 34.38
C MET A 1 -19.88 -25.04 32.94
N LEU A 2 -19.47 -24.35 31.88
CA LEU A 2 -18.24 -23.62 31.60
C LEU A 2 -18.56 -22.51 30.57
N THR A 3 -17.88 -21.38 30.65
CA THR A 3 -17.82 -20.37 29.59
C THR A 3 -17.08 -20.92 28.37
N PRO A 4 -17.55 -20.73 27.12
CA PRO A 4 -16.70 -20.81 25.95
C PRO A 4 -16.17 -19.43 25.53
N PRO A 5 -15.00 -19.36 24.86
CA PRO A 5 -14.12 -18.21 24.90
C PRO A 5 -14.55 -17.09 23.94
N CYS A 6 -14.29 -15.85 24.32
CA CYS A 6 -14.14 -14.74 23.38
C CYS A 6 -12.92 -15.03 22.49
N PHE A 7 -13.12 -15.72 21.38
CA PHE A 7 -12.12 -15.79 20.32
C PHE A 7 -12.13 -14.48 19.53
N LEU A 8 -11.06 -13.70 19.70
CA LEU A 8 -10.53 -12.82 18.67
C LEU A 8 -9.97 -13.70 17.56
N SER A 9 -10.79 -14.08 16.60
CA SER A 9 -10.34 -14.27 15.21
C SER A 9 -11.53 -14.71 14.39
N ILE A 10 -12.13 -13.77 13.67
CA ILE A 10 -12.49 -14.05 12.30
C ILE A 10 -12.00 -12.82 11.52
N ARG A 11 -10.80 -12.96 10.94
CA ARG A 11 -10.58 -12.43 9.59
C ARG A 11 -11.83 -12.84 8.82
N ARG A 12 -12.71 -11.89 8.61
CA ARG A 12 -13.79 -12.00 7.65
C ARG A 12 -13.11 -12.56 6.40
N LEU A 13 -13.48 -13.76 5.97
CA LEU A 13 -13.51 -14.10 4.56
C LEU A 13 -14.54 -13.15 3.92
N LEU A 14 -14.24 -11.85 3.94
CA LEU A 14 -14.36 -11.11 2.71
C LEU A 14 -13.50 -11.93 1.75
N VAL A 15 -14.08 -12.38 0.65
CA VAL A 15 -13.33 -12.34 -0.59
C VAL A 15 -12.92 -10.87 -0.72
N GLN A 16 -11.84 -10.49 -0.02
CA GLN A 16 -11.14 -9.27 -0.28
C GLN A 16 -10.55 -9.55 -1.64
N ARG A 17 -11.26 -9.12 -2.69
CA ARG A 17 -10.56 -8.72 -3.90
C ARG A 17 -9.47 -7.78 -3.39
N PRO A 18 -8.18 -8.12 -3.51
CA PRO A 18 -7.14 -7.18 -3.16
C PRO A 18 -7.37 -6.00 -4.09
N GLU A 19 -7.72 -4.85 -3.51
CA GLU A 19 -8.06 -3.64 -4.28
C GLU A 19 -6.86 -3.05 -5.01
N GLN A 20 -5.69 -3.67 -4.87
CA GLN A 20 -4.53 -3.54 -5.75
C GLN A 20 -3.62 -4.75 -5.51
N CYS A 21 -2.99 -5.25 -6.57
CA CYS A 21 -1.87 -6.16 -6.44
C CYS A 21 -0.73 -5.48 -5.64
N ARG A 22 0.09 -6.27 -4.94
CA ARG A 22 1.25 -5.72 -4.21
C ARG A 22 2.17 -4.96 -5.18
N GLU A 23 3.02 -4.08 -4.66
CA GLU A 23 3.96 -3.25 -5.45
C GLU A 23 4.80 -4.05 -6.48
N TYR A 24 5.06 -5.35 -6.21
CA TYR A 24 5.82 -6.26 -7.07
C TYR A 24 4.96 -7.22 -7.91
N GLN A 25 3.64 -7.02 -7.94
CA GLN A 25 2.67 -7.88 -8.62
C GLN A 25 1.88 -7.08 -9.64
N TRP A 26 1.68 -7.67 -10.81
CA TRP A 26 0.87 -7.15 -11.88
C TRP A 26 -0.55 -7.73 -11.84
N GLN A 27 -1.55 -6.88 -12.08
CA GLN A 27 -2.95 -7.28 -12.06
C GLN A 27 -3.38 -7.76 -13.45
N CYS A 28 -3.76 -9.03 -13.55
CA CYS A 28 -4.42 -9.56 -14.74
C CYS A 28 -5.74 -8.82 -14.96
N GLY A 29 -6.05 -8.51 -16.21
CA GLY A 29 -7.09 -7.59 -16.66
C GLY A 29 -8.36 -7.41 -15.81
N ASP A 30 -9.01 -8.50 -15.42
CA ASP A 30 -10.31 -8.47 -14.70
C ASP A 30 -10.15 -8.26 -13.19
N GLY A 31 -8.93 -8.02 -12.72
CA GLY A 31 -8.60 -7.86 -11.31
C GLY A 31 -8.68 -9.14 -10.48
N SER A 32 -8.90 -10.29 -11.13
CA SER A 32 -9.13 -11.60 -10.51
C SER A 32 -7.85 -12.33 -10.13
N GLN A 33 -6.70 -11.95 -10.70
CA GLN A 33 -5.42 -12.62 -10.48
C GLN A 33 -4.28 -11.60 -10.43
N CYS A 34 -3.37 -11.78 -9.48
CA CYS A 34 -2.11 -11.03 -9.38
C CYS A 34 -0.96 -11.97 -9.69
N ILE A 35 -0.18 -11.67 -10.72
CA ILE A 35 1.05 -12.40 -11.06
C ILE A 35 2.26 -11.55 -10.66
N PRO A 36 3.44 -12.13 -10.39
CA PRO A 36 4.68 -11.35 -10.27
C PRO A 36 4.90 -10.46 -11.49
N LEU A 37 5.45 -9.25 -11.31
CA LEU A 37 5.82 -8.38 -12.45
C LEU A 37 6.79 -9.04 -13.43
N SER A 38 7.54 -10.05 -12.98
CA SER A 38 8.45 -10.86 -13.80
C SER A 38 7.76 -11.84 -14.74
N TRP A 39 6.47 -12.12 -14.52
CA TRP A 39 5.65 -13.06 -15.31
C TRP A 39 4.77 -12.33 -16.33
N ARG A 40 4.93 -11.01 -16.44
CA ARG A 40 4.27 -10.24 -17.49
C ARG A 40 5.17 -10.24 -18.72
N CYS A 41 4.66 -10.69 -19.86
CA CYS A 41 5.39 -10.78 -21.12
C CYS A 41 6.60 -11.72 -21.03
N ASP A 42 6.51 -12.81 -20.27
CA ASP A 42 7.60 -13.78 -20.09
C ASP A 42 7.51 -14.97 -21.08
N GLY A 43 6.56 -14.92 -22.01
CA GLY A 43 6.32 -15.96 -23.00
C GLY A 43 5.51 -17.14 -22.46
N LYS A 44 5.05 -17.09 -21.21
CA LYS A 44 4.15 -18.08 -20.62
C LYS A 44 2.80 -17.45 -20.30
N LYS A 45 1.76 -18.26 -20.43
CA LYS A 45 0.41 -17.88 -20.08
C LYS A 45 0.21 -18.11 -18.58
N ASP A 46 0.45 -17.10 -17.77
CA ASP A 46 0.26 -17.12 -16.32
C ASP A 46 -1.07 -16.49 -15.90
N CYS A 47 -1.61 -15.52 -16.65
CA CYS A 47 -2.99 -15.09 -16.47
C CYS A 47 -3.98 -16.10 -17.07
N PHE A 48 -5.12 -16.31 -16.40
CA PHE A 48 -6.21 -17.17 -16.91
C PHE A 48 -6.63 -16.84 -18.36
N ASN A 49 -6.68 -15.55 -18.69
CA ASN A 49 -7.02 -15.04 -20.02
C ASN A 49 -5.80 -14.84 -20.94
N GLY A 50 -4.57 -15.03 -20.46
CA GLY A 50 -3.33 -14.80 -21.22
C GLY A 50 -3.03 -13.35 -21.54
N ARG A 51 -3.64 -12.43 -20.77
CA ARG A 51 -3.53 -10.99 -20.96
C ARG A 51 -2.19 -10.43 -20.47
N ASP A 52 -1.51 -11.16 -19.61
CA ASP A 52 -0.10 -10.98 -19.31
C ASP A 52 0.78 -11.00 -20.56
N GLU A 53 0.38 -11.74 -21.59
CA GLU A 53 1.08 -11.86 -22.87
C GLU A 53 0.46 -11.00 -24.00
N ASP A 54 -0.64 -10.29 -23.72
CA ASP A 54 -1.34 -9.47 -24.71
C ASP A 54 -0.78 -8.04 -24.77
N LYS A 55 -0.54 -7.54 -25.98
CA LYS A 55 0.14 -6.24 -26.26
C LYS A 55 1.57 -6.13 -25.70
N CYS A 56 2.29 -7.25 -25.61
CA CYS A 56 3.74 -7.28 -25.33
C CYS A 56 4.57 -6.92 -26.57
N SER A 57 4.29 -5.75 -27.16
CA SER A 57 4.81 -5.40 -28.50
C SER A 57 6.26 -4.91 -28.52
N GLN A 58 6.94 -4.80 -27.37
CA GLN A 58 8.29 -4.20 -27.30
C GLN A 58 9.21 -4.76 -26.18
N ARG A 59 8.76 -5.66 -25.30
CA ARG A 59 9.57 -6.22 -24.22
C ARG A 59 9.14 -7.66 -23.93
N LYS A 60 9.91 -8.62 -24.46
CA LYS A 60 9.75 -10.06 -24.15
C LYS A 60 10.68 -10.52 -23.03
N CYS A 61 11.67 -9.70 -22.68
CA CYS A 61 12.62 -10.02 -21.62
C CYS A 61 12.27 -9.27 -20.32
N PRO A 62 12.45 -9.91 -19.15
CA PRO A 62 12.44 -9.26 -17.85
C PRO A 62 13.28 -7.98 -17.83
N THR A 63 12.87 -6.98 -17.03
CA THR A 63 13.51 -5.65 -17.00
C THR A 63 15.00 -5.62 -16.65
N HIS A 64 15.54 -6.71 -16.12
CA HIS A 64 16.95 -6.86 -15.75
C HIS A 64 17.80 -7.55 -16.82
N LEU A 65 17.19 -8.06 -17.90
CA LEU A 65 17.87 -8.70 -19.02
C LEU A 65 17.85 -7.80 -20.25
N PHE A 66 18.87 -7.95 -21.10
CA PHE A 66 18.93 -7.32 -22.40
C PHE A 66 18.26 -8.22 -23.44
N GLN A 67 17.41 -7.62 -24.28
CA GLN A 67 16.73 -8.34 -25.36
C GLN A 67 17.51 -8.15 -26.66
N CYS A 68 18.01 -9.26 -27.22
CA CYS A 68 18.63 -9.31 -28.54
C CYS A 68 17.62 -8.93 -29.62
N GLY A 69 18.09 -8.41 -30.76
CA GLY A 69 17.27 -8.20 -31.95
C GLY A 69 16.65 -9.50 -32.48
N SER A 70 17.34 -10.63 -32.29
CA SER A 70 16.84 -11.99 -32.57
C SER A 70 15.74 -12.47 -31.62
N GLY A 71 15.54 -11.80 -30.46
CA GLY A 71 14.52 -12.14 -29.47
C GLY A 71 15.02 -12.87 -28.23
N GLU A 72 16.30 -13.28 -28.18
CA GLU A 72 16.92 -13.92 -27.02
C GLU A 72 17.13 -12.92 -25.86
N CYS A 73 17.18 -13.42 -24.62
CA CYS A 73 17.42 -12.62 -23.42
C CYS A 73 18.78 -12.94 -22.80
N ILE A 74 19.67 -11.96 -22.73
CA ILE A 74 21.02 -12.13 -22.16
C ILE A 74 21.24 -11.21 -20.95
N GLY A 75 22.21 -11.58 -20.11
CA GLY A 75 22.59 -10.76 -18.96
C GLY A 75 23.23 -9.43 -19.38
N PRO A 76 23.03 -8.33 -18.63
CA PRO A 76 23.62 -7.03 -18.96
C PRO A 76 25.15 -7.02 -19.06
N HIS A 77 25.82 -7.95 -18.37
CA HIS A 77 27.28 -8.10 -18.39
C HIS A 77 27.80 -8.75 -19.69
N LEU A 78 26.91 -9.33 -20.50
CA LEU A 78 27.21 -9.90 -21.80
C LEU A 78 27.03 -8.89 -22.94
N VAL A 79 26.57 -7.68 -22.64
CA VAL A 79 26.36 -6.62 -23.64
C VAL A 79 27.63 -5.79 -23.77
N CYS A 80 28.08 -5.53 -25.01
CA CYS A 80 29.31 -4.80 -25.30
C CYS A 80 30.56 -5.36 -24.57
N ASN A 81 30.66 -6.68 -24.43
CA ASN A 81 31.80 -7.39 -23.85
C ASN A 81 32.80 -7.92 -24.90
N ARG A 82 32.61 -7.58 -26.18
CA ARG A 82 33.40 -8.01 -27.36
C ARG A 82 33.17 -9.45 -27.80
N PHE A 83 32.21 -10.15 -27.21
CA PHE A 83 31.82 -11.49 -27.63
C PHE A 83 30.41 -11.43 -28.19
N ILE A 84 30.18 -12.06 -29.34
CA ILE A 84 28.83 -12.19 -29.90
C ILE A 84 28.10 -13.27 -29.08
N ASN A 85 27.19 -12.84 -28.22
CA ASN A 85 26.35 -13.71 -27.41
C ASN A 85 24.91 -13.79 -27.96
N CYS A 86 24.45 -12.76 -28.67
CA CYS A 86 23.19 -12.83 -29.41
C CYS A 86 23.38 -13.58 -30.73
N ALA A 87 22.36 -14.34 -31.16
CA ALA A 87 22.39 -15.06 -32.44
C ALA A 87 22.54 -14.14 -33.66
N ASP A 88 22.07 -12.90 -33.55
CA ASP A 88 22.21 -11.85 -34.57
C ASP A 88 23.38 -10.88 -34.31
N GLY A 89 24.16 -11.08 -33.26
CA GLY A 89 25.25 -10.18 -32.84
C GLY A 89 24.80 -8.80 -32.38
N SER A 90 23.51 -8.62 -32.08
CA SER A 90 22.95 -7.33 -31.64
C SER A 90 23.49 -6.82 -30.31
N ASP A 91 24.13 -7.68 -29.50
CA ASP A 91 24.81 -7.30 -28.25
C ASP A 91 26.16 -6.59 -28.47
N GLU A 92 26.74 -6.71 -29.66
CA GLU A 92 28.04 -6.12 -30.04
C GLU A 92 27.90 -5.12 -31.20
N GLY A 93 26.81 -4.35 -31.21
CA GLY A 93 26.53 -3.37 -32.26
C GLY A 93 27.59 -2.26 -32.39
N VAL A 94 27.51 -1.50 -33.48
CA VAL A 94 28.47 -0.44 -33.84
C VAL A 94 28.69 0.61 -32.74
N GLY A 95 27.68 0.85 -31.89
CA GLY A 95 27.76 1.76 -30.76
C GLY A 95 28.73 1.30 -29.67
N CYS A 96 28.92 -0.01 -29.48
CA CYS A 96 29.90 -0.55 -28.53
C CYS A 96 31.36 -0.23 -28.96
N ALA A 97 31.63 -0.26 -30.26
CA ALA A 97 32.97 -0.07 -30.83
C ALA A 97 33.33 1.41 -31.05
N GLN A 98 32.38 2.24 -31.48
CA GLN A 98 32.66 3.62 -31.88
C GLN A 98 32.58 4.64 -30.73
N ARG A 99 31.64 4.49 -29.79
CA ARG A 99 31.46 5.40 -28.65
C ARG A 99 30.94 4.63 -27.44
N ASN A 100 31.86 4.21 -26.57
CA ASN A 100 31.52 3.56 -25.31
C ASN A 100 31.83 4.46 -24.11
N CYS A 101 31.50 4.01 -22.90
CA CYS A 101 31.77 4.77 -21.67
C CYS A 101 33.27 5.03 -21.40
N SER A 102 34.16 4.31 -22.08
CA SER A 102 35.62 4.45 -21.97
C SER A 102 36.23 5.20 -23.17
N SER A 103 35.42 5.66 -24.13
CA SER A 103 35.88 6.40 -25.30
C SER A 103 36.33 7.81 -24.91
N GLN A 104 37.16 8.45 -25.74
CA GLN A 104 37.65 9.82 -25.51
C GLN A 104 37.05 10.75 -26.59
N PRO A 105 36.16 11.71 -26.24
CA PRO A 105 35.66 12.02 -24.90
C PRO A 105 34.49 11.12 -24.48
N ALA A 106 34.53 10.64 -23.23
CA ALA A 106 33.44 9.85 -22.66
C ALA A 106 32.22 10.75 -22.38
N PRO A 107 30.99 10.23 -22.47
CA PRO A 107 29.81 10.96 -22.04
C PRO A 107 29.92 11.30 -20.54
N ARG A 108 29.71 12.58 -20.23
CA ARG A 108 29.72 13.10 -18.85
C ARG A 108 28.40 12.79 -18.15
N CYS A 109 28.18 11.52 -17.83
CA CYS A 109 27.03 11.12 -17.02
C CYS A 109 27.22 11.56 -15.56
N ASP A 110 26.16 12.06 -14.91
CA ASP A 110 26.22 12.43 -13.48
C ASP A 110 26.46 11.22 -12.56
N HIS A 111 25.86 10.07 -12.90
CA HIS A 111 25.92 8.85 -12.09
C HIS A 111 26.58 7.68 -12.82
N ARG A 112 25.82 6.85 -13.55
CA ARG A 112 26.35 5.62 -14.16
C ARG A 112 26.27 5.69 -15.68
N CYS A 113 27.39 5.45 -16.36
CA CYS A 113 27.41 5.22 -17.80
C CYS A 113 27.37 3.71 -18.09
N VAL A 114 26.55 3.30 -19.05
CA VAL A 114 26.52 1.92 -19.56
C VAL A 114 26.69 1.94 -21.07
N SER A 115 27.63 1.14 -21.58
CA SER A 115 27.82 0.94 -23.02
C SER A 115 26.66 0.12 -23.56
N THR A 116 25.99 0.59 -24.61
CA THR A 116 24.93 -0.17 -25.29
C THR A 116 25.27 -0.32 -26.77
N PRO A 117 24.66 -1.29 -27.48
CA PRO A 117 24.88 -1.50 -28.91
C PRO A 117 24.57 -0.27 -29.78
N ASN A 118 23.72 0.64 -29.28
CA ASN A 118 23.31 1.87 -29.93
C ASN A 118 24.05 3.12 -29.40
N GLY A 119 25.14 2.94 -28.63
CA GLY A 119 25.94 4.00 -28.05
C GLY A 119 25.85 4.03 -26.51
N PRO A 120 26.57 4.94 -25.85
CA PRO A 120 26.65 4.94 -24.40
C PRO A 120 25.44 5.66 -23.82
N ARG A 121 24.83 5.10 -22.78
CA ARG A 121 23.64 5.65 -22.14
C ARG A 121 23.87 5.88 -20.65
N CYS A 122 23.42 7.02 -20.17
CA CYS A 122 23.48 7.35 -18.75
C CYS A 122 22.26 6.79 -18.01
N TYR A 123 22.50 6.26 -16.81
CA TYR A 123 21.49 5.78 -15.89
C TYR A 123 21.70 6.44 -14.53
N CYS A 124 20.59 6.75 -13.88
CA CYS A 124 20.59 7.34 -12.55
C CYS A 124 20.50 6.25 -11.48
N ALA A 125 21.06 6.55 -10.30
CA ALA A 125 20.86 5.73 -9.11
C ALA A 125 19.38 5.72 -8.68
N ALA A 126 19.01 4.78 -7.80
CA ALA A 126 17.68 4.77 -7.20
C ALA A 126 17.38 6.11 -6.51
N GLY A 127 16.14 6.59 -6.61
CA GLY A 127 15.73 7.92 -6.12
C GLY A 127 16.02 9.08 -7.07
N PHE A 128 16.56 8.82 -8.27
CA PHE A 128 16.84 9.85 -9.27
C PHE A 128 16.23 9.50 -10.62
N ARG A 129 15.81 10.52 -11.37
CA ARG A 129 15.31 10.40 -12.74
C ARG A 129 16.23 11.11 -13.73
N LEU A 130 16.35 10.54 -14.92
CA LEU A 130 17.17 11.10 -16.00
C LEU A 130 16.46 12.32 -16.59
N GLN A 131 17.19 13.42 -16.74
CA GLN A 131 16.68 14.67 -17.31
C GLN A 131 16.61 14.59 -18.85
N SER A 132 15.94 15.56 -19.48
CA SER A 132 15.76 15.65 -20.94
C SER A 132 17.07 15.69 -21.73
N ASN A 133 18.15 16.15 -21.11
CA ASN A 133 19.49 16.16 -21.71
C ASN A 133 20.16 14.77 -21.76
N THR A 134 19.48 13.71 -21.32
CA THR A 134 19.92 12.30 -21.28
C THR A 134 21.24 12.02 -20.54
N LEU A 135 21.75 13.01 -19.81
CA LEU A 135 23.05 12.99 -19.15
C LEU A 135 22.94 13.25 -17.63
N SER A 136 22.06 14.18 -17.24
CA SER A 136 21.95 14.64 -15.86
C SER A 136 20.86 13.92 -15.09
N CYS A 137 21.13 13.70 -13.79
CA CYS A 137 20.23 13.00 -12.88
C CYS A 137 19.66 13.96 -11.85
N VAL A 138 18.35 14.15 -11.89
CA VAL A 138 17.64 14.98 -10.92
C VAL A 138 16.97 14.10 -9.86
N ASP A 139 17.01 14.59 -8.64
CA ASP A 139 16.34 13.98 -7.51
C ASP A 139 14.84 13.81 -7.79
N ILE A 140 14.28 12.66 -7.39
CA ILE A 140 12.84 12.43 -7.45
C ILE A 140 12.26 12.95 -6.15
N ASP A 141 11.46 14.00 -6.22
CA ASP A 141 10.75 14.46 -5.04
C ASP A 141 9.53 13.56 -4.79
N GLU A 142 9.69 12.56 -3.95
CA GLU A 142 8.62 11.61 -3.64
C GLU A 142 7.45 12.29 -2.91
N CYS A 143 7.75 13.35 -2.13
CA CYS A 143 6.74 14.10 -1.39
C CYS A 143 5.80 14.88 -2.32
N ASN A 144 6.30 15.37 -3.45
CA ASN A 144 5.48 16.03 -4.46
C ASN A 144 4.84 15.07 -5.48
N SER A 145 5.44 13.89 -5.68
CA SER A 145 4.97 12.92 -6.68
C SER A 145 3.70 12.18 -6.25
N ALA A 146 3.56 11.85 -4.96
CA ALA A 146 2.35 11.24 -4.40
C ALA A 146 2.30 11.36 -2.85
N PRO A 147 2.00 12.54 -2.30
CA PRO A 147 2.17 12.84 -0.87
C PRO A 147 1.43 11.89 0.08
N GLN A 148 0.23 11.43 -0.29
CA GLN A 148 -0.61 10.58 0.57
C GLN A 148 -0.25 9.09 0.55
N SER A 149 0.49 8.62 -0.47
CA SER A 149 0.91 7.22 -0.57
C SER A 149 2.30 6.98 0.04
N VAL A 150 3.10 8.03 0.19
CA VAL A 150 4.50 7.95 0.64
C VAL A 150 4.62 7.95 2.16
N CYS A 151 4.04 8.95 2.85
CA CYS A 151 4.04 9.06 4.30
C CYS A 151 2.62 9.23 4.84
N LYS A 152 2.31 8.69 6.03
CA LYS A 152 0.99 8.90 6.67
C LYS A 152 0.81 10.29 7.27
N HIS A 153 1.90 10.94 7.67
CA HIS A 153 1.91 12.30 8.21
C HIS A 153 2.80 13.20 7.34
N THR A 154 3.91 13.69 7.88
CA THR A 154 4.77 14.65 7.18
C THR A 154 5.83 13.92 6.37
N CYS A 155 5.99 14.30 5.10
CA CYS A 155 7.05 13.83 4.21
C CYS A 155 8.14 14.90 4.08
N LEU A 156 9.40 14.51 4.16
CA LEU A 156 10.56 15.36 3.91
C LEU A 156 11.40 14.77 2.78
N ASN A 157 11.52 15.50 1.68
CA ASN A 157 12.36 15.09 0.56
C ASN A 157 13.84 15.24 0.92
N THR A 158 14.65 14.25 0.57
CA THR A 158 16.09 14.23 0.78
C THR A 158 16.78 13.85 -0.53
N ARG A 159 18.07 14.13 -0.69
CA ARG A 159 18.72 13.82 -1.97
C ARG A 159 18.87 12.30 -2.15
N GLY A 160 18.13 11.73 -3.09
CA GLY A 160 18.08 10.32 -3.46
C GLY A 160 17.10 9.47 -2.65
N SER A 161 16.28 10.09 -1.78
CA SER A 161 15.35 9.38 -0.90
C SER A 161 14.39 10.37 -0.21
N TYR A 162 13.58 9.90 0.73
CA TYR A 162 12.76 10.74 1.60
C TYR A 162 12.73 10.21 3.03
N SER A 163 12.28 11.05 3.96
CA SER A 163 12.08 10.68 5.35
C SER A 163 10.69 11.10 5.83
N CYS A 164 9.97 10.16 6.45
CA CYS A 164 8.68 10.44 7.06
C CYS A 164 8.85 10.88 8.52
N ARG A 165 8.08 11.89 8.94
CA ARG A 165 7.98 12.34 10.33
C ARG A 165 6.54 12.29 10.80
N CYS A 166 6.37 11.96 12.08
CA CYS A 166 5.07 11.92 12.73
C CYS A 166 4.79 13.21 13.49
N HIS A 167 3.51 13.61 13.53
CA HIS A 167 3.04 14.68 14.40
C HIS A 167 3.29 14.37 15.89
N PRO A 168 3.33 15.38 16.77
CA PRO A 168 3.48 15.18 18.21
C PRO A 168 2.46 14.18 18.78
N GLY A 169 2.91 13.28 19.68
CA GLY A 169 2.07 12.21 20.24
C GLY A 169 2.07 10.90 19.43
N PHE A 170 2.71 10.90 18.26
CA PHE A 170 2.87 9.73 17.40
C PHE A 170 4.35 9.37 17.23
N TYR A 171 4.63 8.08 17.05
CA TYR A 171 5.95 7.56 16.74
C TYR A 171 5.94 6.83 15.39
N LEU A 172 7.08 6.84 14.71
CA LEU A 172 7.26 6.21 13.41
C LEU A 172 7.39 4.69 13.58
N GLU A 173 6.66 3.94 12.78
CA GLU A 173 6.73 2.49 12.76
C GLU A 173 8.00 1.98 12.06
N PRO A 174 8.37 0.69 12.24
CA PRO A 174 9.52 0.09 11.57
C PRO A 174 9.44 0.08 10.03
N ASP A 175 8.26 0.32 9.47
CA ASP A 175 8.07 0.49 8.02
C ASP A 175 8.55 1.87 7.51
N ASN A 176 8.99 2.76 8.41
CA ASN A 176 9.42 4.14 8.15
C ASN A 176 8.38 5.01 7.43
N LYS A 177 7.09 4.63 7.44
CA LYS A 177 6.01 5.34 6.74
C LYS A 177 4.78 5.58 7.61
N SER A 178 4.46 4.63 8.47
CA SER A 178 3.26 4.64 9.31
C SER A 178 3.55 5.30 10.66
N CYS A 179 2.56 6.02 11.17
CA CYS A 179 2.65 6.70 12.45
C CYS A 179 1.63 6.12 13.42
N LYS A 180 2.11 5.59 14.54
CA LYS A 180 1.26 5.07 15.62
C LYS A 180 1.29 5.99 16.82
N THR A 181 0.18 6.10 17.52
CA THR A 181 0.23 6.65 18.87
C THR A 181 0.99 5.69 19.75
N LYS A 182 1.83 6.18 20.66
CA LYS A 182 2.17 5.38 21.84
C LYS A 182 0.82 5.05 22.45
N GLY A 183 0.39 3.79 22.36
CA GLY A 183 -0.87 3.36 22.93
C GLY A 183 -0.98 4.00 24.30
N ALA A 184 -2.13 4.63 24.57
CA ALA A 184 -2.38 5.34 25.82
C ALA A 184 -1.59 4.67 26.94
N VAL A 185 -0.56 5.37 27.44
CA VAL A 185 0.24 4.83 28.53
C VAL A 185 -0.74 4.65 29.68
N GLY A 186 -1.07 3.39 29.95
CA GLY A 186 -2.09 2.96 30.89
C GLY A 186 -3.36 2.45 30.19
N LEU A 187 -3.72 1.20 30.52
CA LEU A 187 -5.08 0.59 30.54
C LEU A 187 -5.29 -0.63 29.63
N ASP A 188 -4.26 -1.44 29.45
CA ASP A 188 -4.47 -2.86 29.72
C ASP A 188 -4.42 -3.02 31.25
N SER A 189 -5.60 -3.26 31.85
CA SER A 189 -5.94 -3.37 33.29
C SER A 189 -6.54 -2.09 33.91
N ALA A 190 -7.84 -2.16 34.25
CA ALA A 190 -8.61 -1.30 35.16
C ALA A 190 -9.08 0.10 34.68
N CYS A 191 -10.20 0.12 33.95
CA CYS A 191 -11.27 1.13 34.09
C CYS A 191 -11.00 2.62 33.76
N LEU A 192 -10.37 2.99 32.63
CA LEU A 192 -10.26 4.41 32.23
C LEU A 192 -10.37 4.65 30.70
N GLY A 193 -11.26 3.93 30.04
CA GLY A 193 -11.57 4.19 28.63
C GLY A 193 -12.46 3.09 28.08
N GLY A 194 -13.77 3.20 28.30
CA GLY A 194 -14.65 2.16 27.81
C GLY A 194 -14.62 2.08 26.27
N LYS A 195 -14.49 0.86 25.76
CA LYS A 195 -14.45 0.60 24.32
C LYS A 195 -15.90 0.54 23.81
N ILE A 196 -16.27 1.40 22.87
CA ILE A 196 -17.54 1.26 22.16
C ILE A 196 -17.39 0.07 21.21
N LYS A 197 -18.25 -0.94 21.37
CA LYS A 197 -18.30 -2.10 20.48
C LYS A 197 -19.63 -2.07 19.73
N MET A 198 -19.54 -2.16 18.41
CA MET A 198 -20.69 -2.44 17.57
C MET A 198 -20.81 -3.96 17.45
N CYS A 199 -21.91 -4.51 17.91
CA CYS A 199 -22.16 -5.95 17.86
C CYS A 199 -23.24 -6.22 16.81
N SER A 200 -22.97 -7.13 15.87
CA SER A 200 -23.96 -7.75 15.01
C SER A 200 -24.31 -9.13 15.56
N GLN A 201 -25.57 -9.40 15.88
CA GLN A 201 -26.01 -10.72 16.29
C GLN A 201 -26.33 -11.53 15.01
N TRP A 202 -25.60 -12.62 14.77
CA TRP A 202 -25.92 -13.56 13.70
C TRP A 202 -27.02 -14.49 14.19
N GLU A 203 -28.26 -14.15 13.87
CA GLU A 203 -29.20 -15.02 13.16
C GLU A 203 -30.43 -14.18 12.75
N PHE A 204 -30.69 -14.19 11.44
CA PHE A 204 -31.89 -13.72 10.73
C PHE A 204 -32.19 -12.25 10.41
N ASN A 205 -31.58 -11.20 10.95
CA ASN A 205 -31.72 -9.84 10.40
C ASN A 205 -30.54 -8.96 10.84
N ALA A 206 -29.77 -8.39 9.91
CA ALA A 206 -28.56 -7.61 10.19
C ALA A 206 -28.86 -6.28 10.92
N GLN A 207 -29.22 -6.34 12.19
CA GLN A 207 -29.52 -5.20 13.05
C GLN A 207 -28.29 -4.87 13.92
N TRP A 208 -27.84 -3.62 13.85
CA TRP A 208 -26.68 -3.14 14.60
C TRP A 208 -27.09 -2.72 16.01
N GLN A 209 -26.48 -3.35 17.01
CA GLN A 209 -26.62 -2.96 18.40
C GLN A 209 -25.39 -2.19 18.86
N ALA A 210 -25.62 -1.10 19.61
CA ALA A 210 -24.54 -0.42 20.31
C ALA A 210 -24.37 -1.04 21.69
N ALA A 211 -23.13 -1.37 22.02
CA ALA A 211 -22.74 -1.73 23.36
C ALA A 211 -21.51 -0.92 23.78
N VAL A 212 -21.48 -0.54 25.05
CA VAL A 212 -20.29 0.05 25.66
C VAL A 212 -19.65 -1.01 26.55
N ASN A 213 -18.37 -1.24 26.36
CA ASN A 213 -17.59 -2.07 27.24
C ASN A 213 -16.95 -1.17 28.29
N SER A 214 -17.41 -1.26 29.54
CA SER A 214 -16.74 -0.64 30.69
C SER A 214 -16.03 -1.73 31.46
N CYS A 215 -14.70 -1.65 31.51
CA CYS A 215 -13.86 -2.52 32.34
C CYS A 215 -14.06 -4.03 32.14
N GLY A 216 -14.30 -4.47 30.89
CA GLY A 216 -14.51 -5.88 30.55
C GLY A 216 -15.98 -6.31 30.56
N THR A 217 -16.88 -5.53 31.17
CA THR A 217 -18.33 -5.78 31.15
C THR A 217 -18.95 -5.12 29.92
N LEU A 218 -19.52 -5.93 29.03
CA LEU A 218 -20.28 -5.45 27.89
C LEU A 218 -21.69 -5.04 28.34
N ARG A 219 -22.04 -3.76 28.19
CA ARG A 219 -23.38 -3.24 28.43
C ARG A 219 -24.03 -2.86 27.11
N LEU A 220 -25.11 -3.55 26.76
CA LEU A 220 -25.95 -3.20 25.62
C LEU A 220 -26.71 -1.89 25.89
N LEU A 221 -26.60 -0.94 24.96
CA LEU A 221 -27.33 0.33 24.98
C LEU A 221 -28.63 0.26 24.20
N THR A 222 -28.72 -0.66 23.24
CA THR A 222 -29.90 -0.89 22.40
C THR A 222 -30.34 -2.35 22.40
N SER A 223 -31.59 -2.59 22.01
CA SER A 223 -32.18 -3.93 21.85
C SER A 223 -32.22 -4.31 20.36
N VAL A 224 -32.39 -5.60 20.06
CA VAL A 224 -32.55 -6.11 18.68
C VAL A 224 -33.68 -5.36 17.96
N SER A 225 -34.80 -5.16 18.65
CA SER A 225 -35.97 -4.44 18.14
C SER A 225 -35.76 -2.93 17.88
N ARG A 226 -34.60 -2.36 18.22
CA ARG A 226 -34.32 -0.92 18.11
C ARG A 226 -32.87 -0.67 17.69
N PRO A 227 -32.53 -0.91 16.41
CA PRO A 227 -31.18 -0.77 15.89
C PRO A 227 -30.62 0.65 15.99
N VAL A 228 -29.29 0.72 15.95
CA VAL A 228 -28.52 1.94 15.79
C VAL A 228 -28.21 2.16 14.32
N PHE A 229 -28.47 3.37 13.83
CA PHE A 229 -28.16 3.77 12.45
C PHE A 229 -26.81 4.49 12.35
N SER A 230 -26.55 5.43 13.25
CA SER A 230 -25.27 6.14 13.35
C SER A 230 -24.87 6.30 14.81
N LEU A 231 -23.57 6.43 15.06
CA LEU A 231 -23.03 6.69 16.38
C LEU A 231 -21.86 7.68 16.31
N ASP A 232 -21.68 8.43 17.38
CA ASP A 232 -20.52 9.30 17.59
C ASP A 232 -20.07 9.24 19.06
N TYR A 233 -18.82 9.60 19.32
CA TYR A 233 -18.21 9.50 20.65
C TYR A 233 -17.49 10.78 21.05
N HIS A 234 -17.94 11.37 22.16
CA HIS A 234 -17.28 12.50 22.77
C HIS A 234 -16.26 12.03 23.82
N TRP A 235 -14.98 12.05 23.44
CA TRP A 235 -13.89 11.54 24.30
C TRP A 235 -13.74 12.27 25.63
N ALA A 236 -13.82 13.62 25.66
CA ALA A 236 -13.60 14.36 26.91
C ALA A 236 -14.72 14.14 27.95
N GLN A 237 -15.95 13.90 27.47
CA GLN A 237 -17.12 13.61 28.30
C GLN A 237 -17.33 12.11 28.53
N GLN A 238 -16.53 11.26 27.87
CA GLN A 238 -16.69 9.80 27.87
C GLN A 238 -18.14 9.40 27.55
N ARG A 239 -18.72 9.98 26.50
CA ARG A 239 -20.14 9.82 26.16
C ARG A 239 -20.33 9.38 24.71
N VAL A 240 -21.16 8.36 24.52
CA VAL A 240 -21.59 7.92 23.19
C VAL A 240 -22.95 8.51 22.86
N TYR A 241 -23.11 8.95 21.62
CA TYR A 241 -24.35 9.40 21.04
C TYR A 241 -24.75 8.43 19.93
N TRP A 242 -26.03 8.14 19.78
CA TRP A 242 -26.50 7.32 18.69
C TRP A 242 -27.88 7.74 18.20
N LEU A 243 -28.10 7.57 16.90
CA LEU A 243 -29.40 7.72 16.27
C LEU A 243 -30.07 6.35 16.16
N SER A 244 -31.33 6.26 16.56
CA SER A 244 -32.17 5.09 16.32
C SER A 244 -33.45 5.54 15.63
N PRO A 245 -33.65 5.16 14.36
CA PRO A 245 -34.84 5.52 13.59
C PRO A 245 -36.15 5.08 14.27
N ASP A 246 -36.15 3.91 14.92
CA ASP A 246 -37.33 3.40 15.64
C ASP A 246 -37.70 4.23 16.87
N TYR A 247 -36.74 4.95 17.45
CA TYR A 247 -36.98 5.89 18.53
C TYR A 247 -37.23 7.31 18.03
N GLN A 248 -37.04 7.61 16.74
CA GLN A 248 -37.07 8.96 16.16
C GLN A 248 -36.32 9.97 17.03
N SER A 249 -35.15 9.57 17.54
CA SER A 249 -34.40 10.40 18.49
C SER A 249 -32.92 10.10 18.48
N ILE A 250 -32.15 11.14 18.80
CA ILE A 250 -30.74 11.02 19.17
C ILE A 250 -30.68 10.76 20.67
N ARG A 251 -30.00 9.70 21.04
CA ARG A 251 -29.83 9.24 22.41
C ARG A 251 -28.37 9.32 22.81
N TRP A 252 -28.13 9.32 24.12
CA TRP A 252 -26.78 9.32 24.65
C TRP A 252 -26.66 8.44 25.88
N ALA A 253 -25.45 7.96 26.14
CA ALA A 253 -25.09 7.23 27.35
C ALA A 253 -23.64 7.51 27.70
N ASP A 254 -23.39 7.67 28.99
CA ASP A 254 -22.04 7.76 29.51
C ASP A 254 -21.39 6.37 29.47
N VAL A 255 -20.14 6.29 29.05
CA VAL A 255 -19.43 5.02 28.83
C VAL A 255 -19.08 4.35 30.16
N ASN A 256 -18.69 5.14 31.16
CA ASN A 256 -18.16 4.63 32.43
C ASN A 256 -19.23 4.45 33.52
N ASN A 257 -20.46 4.94 33.33
CA ASN A 257 -21.52 4.87 34.34
C ASN A 257 -22.88 4.48 33.72
N SER A 258 -23.92 4.37 34.55
CA SER A 258 -25.25 3.91 34.13
C SER A 258 -26.14 4.97 33.47
N ASN A 259 -25.68 6.21 33.35
CA ASN A 259 -26.49 7.33 32.87
C ASN A 259 -26.77 7.21 31.38
N LYS A 260 -28.02 7.46 31.01
CA LYS A 260 -28.48 7.52 29.62
C LYS A 260 -29.62 8.51 29.49
N GLY A 261 -29.75 9.10 28.31
CA GLY A 261 -30.77 10.11 28.04
C GLY A 261 -31.14 10.19 26.57
N THR A 262 -32.06 11.11 26.29
CA THR A 262 -32.46 11.49 24.93
C THR A 262 -32.04 12.95 24.73
N LEU A 263 -31.28 13.22 23.68
CA LEU A 263 -30.83 14.56 23.35
C LEU A 263 -31.90 15.32 22.55
N ILE A 264 -32.44 14.68 21.51
CA ILE A 264 -33.43 15.26 20.60
C ILE A 264 -34.51 14.22 20.33
N LYS A 265 -35.79 14.62 20.31
CA LYS A 265 -36.95 13.79 19.94
C LYS A 265 -37.58 14.31 18.64
N GLY A 266 -38.17 13.42 17.84
CA GLY A 266 -38.90 13.75 16.62
C GLY A 266 -38.01 13.96 15.41
N ILE A 267 -37.15 12.98 15.12
CA ILE A 267 -36.24 12.94 13.96
C ILE A 267 -36.77 11.95 12.93
#